data_AF-A0A6L9FM12-F1
#
_entry.id   AF-A0A6L9FM12-F1
#
_cell.length_a   1.000
_cell.length_b   1.000
_cell.length_c   1.000
_cell.angle_alpha   90.00
_cell.angle_beta   90.00
_cell.angle_gamma   90.00
#
_symmetry.space_group_name_H-M   'P 1'
#
loop_
_entity.id
_entity.type
_entity.pdbx_description
1 polymer ?
#
loop_
_entity_poly.entity_id
_entity_poly.type
_entity_poly.pdbx_seq_one_letter_code
_entity_poly.pdbx_strand_id
1 'polypeptide(L)'
;MFKQLGWLLALSAILGLQNVQAAAGDPSDQGVQPMESEGNPTCSDLLMDIPDLRELRVEPVADGTYSDGTLEVMIAVQEGSKTFSWDQGSSAVIIQGVFVKGGPSGNLYEYYSDGLLVSSDGGLHSPVGKNGKYAGLSHISFCYTPGKPEIKITKTCTFGGVGEDGQSLKYNYSLTVENTGQLPLYDIKAIDVTAEEKDLDNGTHQFDLAMLAVGDSEEFNGMLRVDQNGIMNKATVSAAIATGGVTAVDDDDTFDCPSQNIPGKLVLQKDCDVVVKNRFEETGLHEYGLQINYSGSVCNNSIVTVEGIAVTDSEDSDGPTYMKDGMELGSPFALDPGECADFAGNYDPVPQMGEGLPLPGEEVRGFTDMVDASGITVFGGTVNVMAAEATCKLCPECPEPENCPE
;
A
#
# COMPACT_ATOMS: atom_id res chain seq x y z
N MET A 1 -30.98 -19.57 79.41
CA MET A 1 -32.19 -18.90 78.87
C MET A 1 -31.83 -18.28 77.53
N PHE A 2 -32.55 -18.69 76.48
CA PHE A 2 -32.72 -18.05 75.15
C PHE A 2 -31.46 -17.85 74.29
N LYS A 3 -31.20 -18.72 73.30
CA LYS A 3 -31.75 -18.85 71.91
C LYS A 3 -30.69 -18.31 70.92
N GLN A 4 -29.96 -19.20 70.23
CA GLN A 4 -30.17 -19.57 68.82
C GLN A 4 -30.16 -18.38 67.85
N LEU A 5 -29.12 -18.29 67.03
CA LEU A 5 -29.26 -18.00 65.60
C LEU A 5 -28.09 -18.65 64.85
N GLY A 6 -28.40 -19.72 64.13
CA GLY A 6 -27.47 -20.44 63.29
C GLY A 6 -27.26 -19.73 61.96
N TRP A 7 -26.03 -19.77 61.46
CA TRP A 7 -25.74 -19.55 60.06
C TRP A 7 -25.65 -20.90 59.36
N LEU A 8 -26.66 -21.18 58.53
CA LEU A 8 -26.62 -22.23 57.54
C LEU A 8 -25.60 -21.84 56.46
N LEU A 9 -24.53 -22.62 56.34
CA LEU A 9 -23.80 -22.78 55.10
C LEU A 9 -24.68 -23.59 54.14
N ALA A 10 -25.30 -22.93 53.16
CA ALA A 10 -25.95 -23.59 52.04
C ALA A 10 -24.86 -24.11 51.09
N LEU A 11 -24.44 -25.35 51.30
CA LEU A 11 -23.71 -26.14 50.30
C LEU A 11 -24.73 -26.57 49.23
N SER A 12 -24.90 -25.74 48.20
CA SER A 12 -25.70 -26.11 47.02
C SER A 12 -24.85 -27.01 46.11
N ALA A 13 -24.77 -28.29 46.44
CA ALA A 13 -24.38 -29.30 45.47
C ALA A 13 -25.50 -29.44 44.45
N ILE A 14 -25.36 -28.77 43.30
CA ILE A 14 -26.23 -29.01 42.14
C ILE A 14 -25.80 -30.36 41.55
N LEU A 15 -26.40 -31.42 42.07
CA LEU A 15 -26.48 -32.72 41.38
C LEU A 15 -27.45 -32.56 40.21
N GLY A 16 -26.94 -32.03 39.10
CA GLY A 16 -27.62 -32.08 37.80
C GLY A 16 -27.33 -33.42 37.14
N LEU A 17 -28.06 -34.46 37.51
CA LEU A 17 -28.05 -35.74 36.82
C LEU A 17 -29.51 -36.10 36.51
N GLN A 18 -29.92 -35.98 35.24
CA GLN A 18 -30.16 -37.14 34.36
C GLN A 18 -31.20 -36.90 33.22
N ASN A 19 -30.78 -37.33 32.02
CA ASN A 19 -31.54 -38.08 31.00
C ASN A 19 -32.44 -37.34 29.97
N VAL A 20 -31.79 -36.73 28.96
CA VAL A 20 -32.27 -36.81 27.55
C VAL A 20 -31.10 -37.19 26.61
N GLN A 21 -30.15 -37.99 27.10
CA GLN A 21 -28.91 -38.33 26.37
C GLN A 21 -28.81 -39.80 25.97
N ALA A 22 -29.78 -40.64 26.36
CA ALA A 22 -29.62 -42.09 26.29
C ALA A 22 -29.98 -42.73 24.94
N ALA A 23 -30.63 -42.01 24.02
CA ALA A 23 -31.14 -42.59 22.77
C ALA A 23 -30.30 -42.22 21.54
N ALA A 24 -29.84 -40.96 21.42
CA ALA A 24 -28.94 -40.56 20.35
C ALA A 24 -27.54 -41.20 20.48
N GLY A 25 -27.00 -41.30 21.69
CA GLY A 25 -25.69 -41.90 21.97
C GLY A 25 -24.58 -40.87 22.21
N ASP A 26 -23.33 -41.30 22.05
CA ASP A 26 -22.14 -40.52 22.38
C ASP A 26 -21.83 -39.46 21.30
N PRO A 27 -21.06 -38.41 21.61
CA PRO A 27 -20.60 -37.44 20.62
C PRO A 27 -19.67 -38.08 19.57
N SER A 28 -19.55 -37.45 18.41
CA SER A 28 -18.50 -37.77 17.44
C SER A 28 -17.09 -37.41 17.96
N ASP A 29 -16.06 -37.80 17.22
CA ASP A 29 -14.66 -37.52 17.54
C ASP A 29 -14.35 -36.00 17.53
N GLN A 30 -15.09 -35.21 16.74
CA GLN A 30 -15.08 -33.74 16.79
C GLN A 30 -15.92 -33.15 17.94
N GLY A 31 -16.50 -33.99 18.79
CA GLY A 31 -17.32 -33.57 19.93
C GLY A 31 -18.74 -33.15 19.56
N VAL A 32 -19.19 -33.42 18.33
CA VAL A 32 -20.55 -33.08 17.89
C VAL A 32 -21.54 -34.07 18.50
N GLN A 33 -22.43 -33.56 19.34
CA GLN A 33 -23.46 -34.38 19.97
C GLN A 33 -24.60 -34.67 18.97
N PRO A 34 -24.91 -35.94 18.67
CA PRO A 34 -25.98 -36.25 17.71
C PRO A 34 -27.36 -35.91 18.26
N MET A 35 -28.23 -35.47 17.34
CA MET A 35 -29.66 -35.30 17.57
C MET A 35 -30.44 -36.43 16.90
N GLU A 36 -31.17 -37.21 17.69
CA GLU A 36 -32.00 -38.29 17.14
C GLU A 36 -33.23 -37.72 16.43
N SER A 37 -33.46 -38.17 15.20
CA SER A 37 -34.63 -37.85 14.39
C SER A 37 -35.41 -39.12 14.03
N GLU A 38 -36.74 -39.04 14.12
CA GLU A 38 -37.62 -40.19 13.89
C GLU A 38 -37.71 -40.53 12.40
N GLY A 39 -37.74 -41.83 12.08
CA GLY A 39 -37.96 -42.30 10.72
C GLY A 39 -36.75 -42.13 9.82
N ASN A 40 -37.02 -41.74 8.57
CA ASN A 40 -36.04 -41.60 7.48
C ASN A 40 -36.22 -40.25 6.76
N PRO A 41 -35.95 -39.13 7.45
CA PRO A 41 -36.02 -37.80 6.84
C PRO A 41 -34.88 -37.60 5.83
N THR A 42 -35.11 -36.75 4.84
CA THR A 42 -34.08 -36.26 3.90
C THR A 42 -33.30 -35.11 4.52
N CYS A 43 -32.17 -34.72 3.91
CA CYS A 43 -31.44 -33.52 4.32
C CYS A 43 -32.33 -32.26 4.31
N SER A 44 -33.22 -32.12 3.32
CA SER A 44 -34.17 -31.00 3.24
C SER A 44 -35.24 -31.02 4.33
N ASP A 45 -35.59 -32.19 4.87
CA ASP A 45 -36.53 -32.30 5.99
C ASP A 45 -35.84 -31.95 7.33
N LEU A 46 -34.54 -32.23 7.43
CA LEU A 46 -33.75 -32.02 8.65
C LEU A 46 -33.24 -30.59 8.78
N LEU A 47 -32.69 -30.04 7.71
CA LEU A 47 -32.02 -28.74 7.67
C LEU A 47 -32.79 -27.78 6.77
N MET A 48 -33.93 -27.31 7.29
CA MET A 48 -34.81 -26.39 6.56
C MET A 48 -34.12 -25.03 6.35
N ASP A 49 -34.53 -24.32 5.30
CA ASP A 49 -34.09 -22.95 4.99
C ASP A 49 -32.60 -22.77 4.62
N ILE A 50 -31.87 -23.86 4.35
CA ILE A 50 -30.52 -23.78 3.75
C ILE A 50 -30.62 -23.74 2.22
N PRO A 51 -30.26 -22.62 1.55
CA PRO A 51 -30.27 -22.54 0.09
C PRO A 51 -29.21 -23.46 -0.51
N ASP A 52 -29.49 -24.00 -1.70
CA ASP A 52 -28.59 -24.89 -2.45
C ASP A 52 -28.18 -26.17 -1.70
N LEU A 53 -28.93 -26.59 -0.66
CA LEU A 53 -28.70 -27.82 0.08
C LEU A 53 -28.83 -29.04 -0.84
N ARG A 54 -27.82 -29.90 -0.82
CA ARG A 54 -27.73 -31.16 -1.57
C ARG A 54 -27.56 -32.32 -0.61
N GLU A 55 -27.93 -33.51 -1.08
CA GLU A 55 -27.82 -34.76 -0.34
C GLU A 55 -27.04 -35.80 -1.16
N LEU A 56 -25.93 -36.27 -0.62
CA LEU A 56 -25.29 -37.51 -1.06
C LEU A 56 -25.67 -38.63 -0.11
N ARG A 57 -26.52 -39.55 -0.57
CA ARG A 57 -26.95 -40.73 0.19
C ARG A 57 -26.09 -41.95 -0.17
N VAL A 58 -25.50 -42.57 0.85
CA VAL A 58 -24.66 -43.76 0.75
C VAL A 58 -25.40 -44.98 1.29
N GLU A 59 -25.71 -45.93 0.41
CA GLU A 59 -26.37 -47.20 0.73
C GLU A 59 -25.94 -48.28 -0.30
N PRO A 60 -25.43 -49.45 0.12
CA PRO A 60 -25.12 -49.86 1.50
C PRO A 60 -23.92 -49.10 2.08
N VAL A 61 -23.88 -48.99 3.42
CA VAL A 61 -22.74 -48.39 4.13
C VAL A 61 -21.60 -49.39 4.21
N ALA A 62 -20.49 -49.08 3.54
CA ALA A 62 -19.27 -49.88 3.53
C ALA A 62 -18.03 -48.98 3.44
N ASP A 63 -16.84 -49.54 3.67
CA ASP A 63 -15.58 -48.86 3.39
C ASP A 63 -15.47 -48.50 1.90
N GLY A 64 -15.12 -47.25 1.60
CA GLY A 64 -14.90 -46.83 0.23
C GLY A 64 -15.03 -45.33 0.01
N THR A 65 -14.91 -44.94 -1.26
CA THR A 65 -15.10 -43.56 -1.72
C THR A 65 -16.41 -43.47 -2.48
N TYR A 66 -17.22 -42.48 -2.13
CA TYR A 66 -18.54 -42.24 -2.71
C TYR A 66 -18.61 -40.82 -3.26
N SER A 67 -19.29 -40.64 -4.39
CA SER A 67 -19.40 -39.33 -5.01
C SER A 67 -20.68 -39.16 -5.82
N ASP A 68 -21.19 -37.93 -5.88
CA ASP A 68 -22.22 -37.47 -6.82
C ASP A 68 -21.65 -36.53 -7.91
N GLY A 69 -20.32 -36.45 -8.01
CA GLY A 69 -19.60 -35.55 -8.91
C GLY A 69 -19.38 -34.13 -8.37
N THR A 70 -20.03 -33.73 -7.27
CA THR A 70 -19.76 -32.46 -6.57
C THR A 70 -19.05 -32.70 -5.24
N LEU A 71 -19.58 -33.62 -4.43
CA LEU A 71 -18.95 -34.12 -3.22
C LEU A 71 -18.30 -35.47 -3.55
N GLU A 72 -17.05 -35.64 -3.14
CA GLU A 72 -16.41 -36.93 -2.96
C GLU A 72 -16.15 -37.12 -1.45
N VAL A 73 -16.56 -38.26 -0.90
CA VAL A 73 -16.38 -38.58 0.52
C VAL A 73 -15.82 -39.98 0.68
N MET A 74 -14.74 -40.11 1.43
CA MET A 74 -14.19 -41.39 1.87
C MET A 74 -14.85 -41.78 3.19
N ILE A 75 -15.36 -43.01 3.28
CA ILE A 75 -15.93 -43.58 4.50
C ILE A 75 -15.04 -44.75 4.96
N ALA A 76 -14.74 -44.79 6.25
CA ALA A 76 -14.11 -45.93 6.91
C ALA A 76 -15.01 -46.46 8.04
N VAL A 77 -15.55 -47.67 7.88
CA VAL A 77 -16.47 -48.33 8.79
C VAL A 77 -15.71 -49.17 9.80
N GLN A 78 -16.05 -49.01 11.07
CA GLN A 78 -15.50 -49.79 12.17
C GLN A 78 -16.56 -50.79 12.62
N GLU A 79 -16.70 -51.91 11.89
CA GLU A 79 -17.80 -52.87 12.07
C GLU A 79 -17.97 -53.37 13.52
N GLY A 80 -16.87 -53.54 14.24
CA GLY A 80 -16.88 -54.00 15.63
C GLY A 80 -17.51 -53.02 16.62
N SER A 81 -17.30 -51.71 16.41
CA SER A 81 -17.87 -50.62 17.20
C SER A 81 -19.16 -50.06 16.61
N LYS A 82 -19.52 -50.43 15.37
CA LYS A 82 -20.65 -49.89 14.60
C LYS A 82 -20.61 -48.38 14.43
N THR A 83 -19.39 -47.86 14.35
CA THR A 83 -19.09 -46.46 14.08
C THR A 83 -18.47 -46.33 12.68
N PHE A 84 -18.39 -45.13 12.16
CA PHE A 84 -17.61 -44.83 10.97
C PHE A 84 -16.95 -43.46 11.08
N SER A 85 -15.96 -43.23 10.23
CA SER A 85 -15.39 -41.91 9.97
C SER A 85 -15.57 -41.54 8.51
N TRP A 86 -15.58 -40.24 8.25
CA TRP A 86 -15.67 -39.69 6.91
C TRP A 86 -14.64 -38.57 6.67
N ASP A 87 -14.26 -38.37 5.41
CA ASP A 87 -13.35 -37.32 4.95
C ASP A 87 -13.78 -36.86 3.54
N GLN A 88 -14.06 -35.57 3.35
CA GLN A 88 -14.49 -35.01 2.06
C GLN A 88 -13.34 -34.74 1.07
N GLY A 89 -12.09 -34.96 1.49
CA GLY A 89 -10.89 -34.66 0.74
C GLY A 89 -10.83 -33.18 0.32
N SER A 90 -10.59 -32.94 -0.96
CA SER A 90 -10.51 -31.60 -1.55
C SER A 90 -11.84 -31.13 -2.18
N SER A 91 -12.96 -31.76 -1.85
CA SER A 91 -14.28 -31.35 -2.37
C SER A 91 -14.58 -29.91 -1.93
N ALA A 92 -14.91 -29.04 -2.89
CA ALA A 92 -15.20 -27.62 -2.66
C ALA A 92 -16.63 -27.41 -2.14
N VAL A 93 -16.98 -28.10 -1.06
CA VAL A 93 -18.30 -28.08 -0.45
C VAL A 93 -18.19 -27.84 1.05
N ILE A 94 -19.31 -27.43 1.63
CA ILE A 94 -19.46 -27.25 3.08
C ILE A 94 -20.44 -28.31 3.55
N ILE A 95 -20.00 -29.22 4.42
CA ILE A 95 -20.90 -30.18 5.08
C ILE A 95 -21.71 -29.43 6.13
N GLN A 96 -23.02 -29.36 5.89
CA GLN A 96 -23.98 -28.76 6.81
C GLN A 96 -24.32 -29.74 7.94
N GLY A 97 -24.43 -31.04 7.60
CA GLY A 97 -24.62 -32.10 8.56
C GLY A 97 -24.51 -33.50 7.95
N VAL A 98 -24.44 -34.51 8.81
CA VAL A 98 -24.43 -35.93 8.42
C VAL A 98 -25.53 -36.65 9.17
N PHE A 99 -26.46 -37.27 8.43
CA PHE A 99 -27.52 -38.08 8.99
C PHE A 99 -27.17 -39.57 8.89
N VAL A 100 -27.19 -40.26 10.03
CA VAL A 100 -26.80 -41.67 10.17
C VAL A 100 -28.02 -42.50 10.54
N LYS A 101 -28.58 -43.21 9.57
CA LYS A 101 -29.79 -44.02 9.77
C LYS A 101 -29.46 -45.39 10.36
N GLY A 102 -30.21 -45.80 11.39
CA GLY A 102 -30.22 -47.18 11.86
C GLY A 102 -31.48 -47.52 12.67
N GLY A 103 -32.09 -48.68 12.43
CA GLY A 103 -33.31 -49.08 13.15
C GLY A 103 -34.52 -48.19 12.81
N PRO A 104 -35.36 -47.78 13.79
CA PRO A 104 -36.56 -46.96 13.53
C PRO A 104 -36.28 -45.45 13.36
N SER A 105 -35.10 -44.96 13.74
CA SER A 105 -34.71 -43.54 13.77
C SER A 105 -33.32 -43.33 13.14
N GLY A 106 -32.75 -42.14 13.21
CA GLY A 106 -31.37 -41.86 12.83
C GLY A 106 -30.79 -40.70 13.63
N ASN A 107 -29.46 -40.54 13.61
CA ASN A 107 -28.76 -39.45 14.27
C ASN A 107 -28.36 -38.39 13.26
N LEU A 108 -28.70 -37.12 13.50
CA LEU A 108 -28.16 -35.98 12.77
C LEU A 108 -26.96 -35.40 13.56
N TYR A 109 -25.82 -35.32 12.90
CA TYR A 109 -24.65 -34.55 13.34
C TYR A 109 -24.63 -33.26 12.54
N GLU A 110 -24.96 -32.14 13.17
CA GLU A 110 -25.01 -30.82 12.52
C GLU A 110 -23.69 -30.08 12.76
N TYR A 111 -23.08 -29.52 11.73
CA TYR A 111 -21.75 -28.90 11.81
C TYR A 111 -21.82 -27.37 11.65
N TYR A 112 -22.48 -26.90 10.59
CA TYR A 112 -22.38 -25.51 10.19
C TYR A 112 -23.28 -24.57 10.98
N SER A 113 -24.34 -25.06 11.63
CA SER A 113 -25.17 -24.21 12.51
C SER A 113 -24.42 -23.71 13.74
N ASP A 114 -23.39 -24.44 14.17
CA ASP A 114 -22.49 -24.06 15.25
C ASP A 114 -21.24 -23.29 14.74
N GLY A 115 -21.19 -22.97 13.44
CA GLY A 115 -20.06 -22.28 12.81
C GLY A 115 -18.81 -23.17 12.63
N LEU A 116 -18.95 -24.49 12.77
CA LEU A 116 -17.85 -25.43 12.67
C LEU A 116 -17.68 -25.88 11.21
N LEU A 117 -16.59 -25.45 10.58
CA LEU A 117 -16.15 -25.95 9.28
C LEU A 117 -15.35 -27.23 9.47
N VAL A 118 -15.98 -28.39 9.22
CA VAL A 118 -15.35 -29.71 9.33
C VAL A 118 -15.22 -30.34 7.96
N SER A 119 -14.03 -30.81 7.60
CA SER A 119 -13.78 -31.59 6.38
C SER A 119 -13.67 -33.10 6.64
N SER A 120 -13.62 -33.52 7.90
CA SER A 120 -13.58 -34.91 8.31
C SER A 120 -14.04 -35.09 9.77
N ASP A 121 -14.78 -36.16 10.07
CA ASP A 121 -15.18 -36.51 11.44
C ASP A 121 -15.18 -38.04 11.62
N GLY A 122 -15.16 -38.50 12.86
CA GLY A 122 -15.04 -39.91 13.24
C GLY A 122 -15.98 -40.29 14.39
N GLY A 123 -16.11 -41.59 14.63
CA GLY A 123 -16.96 -42.09 15.71
C GLY A 123 -18.46 -41.93 15.48
N LEU A 124 -18.89 -41.51 14.28
CA LEU A 124 -20.31 -41.35 13.97
C LEU A 124 -21.03 -42.69 14.01
N HIS A 125 -22.23 -42.71 14.59
CA HIS A 125 -23.03 -43.92 14.74
C HIS A 125 -24.52 -43.64 14.63
N SER A 126 -25.29 -44.71 14.41
CA SER A 126 -26.75 -44.66 14.50
C SER A 126 -27.22 -44.64 15.97
N PRO A 127 -28.51 -44.34 16.24
CA PRO A 127 -29.04 -44.28 17.61
C PRO A 127 -28.82 -45.57 18.41
N VAL A 128 -28.77 -45.41 19.73
CA VAL A 128 -28.68 -46.50 20.71
C VAL A 128 -30.02 -47.24 20.74
N GLY A 129 -30.00 -48.53 20.36
CA GLY A 129 -31.17 -49.39 20.42
C GLY A 129 -31.54 -49.80 21.85
N LYS A 130 -32.69 -50.47 22.00
CA LYS A 130 -33.19 -50.97 23.30
C LYS A 130 -32.24 -51.91 24.06
N ASN A 131 -31.24 -52.47 23.37
CA ASN A 131 -30.20 -53.33 23.94
C ASN A 131 -28.99 -52.56 24.46
N GLY A 132 -29.03 -51.22 24.46
CA GLY A 132 -27.93 -50.35 24.89
C GLY A 132 -26.74 -50.35 23.93
N LYS A 133 -26.92 -50.81 22.68
CA LYS A 133 -25.90 -50.83 21.63
C LYS A 133 -26.39 -50.02 20.44
N TYR A 134 -25.48 -49.42 19.67
CA TYR A 134 -25.86 -48.76 18.42
C TYR A 134 -26.58 -49.74 17.49
N ALA A 135 -27.61 -49.23 16.81
CA ALA A 135 -28.27 -49.94 15.73
C ALA A 135 -27.27 -50.23 14.58
N GLY A 136 -27.65 -51.10 13.65
CA GLY A 136 -26.85 -51.30 12.43
C GLY A 136 -27.00 -50.09 11.50
N LEU A 137 -25.91 -49.70 10.85
CA LEU A 137 -25.91 -48.64 9.84
C LEU A 137 -26.75 -49.10 8.63
N SER A 138 -27.76 -48.31 8.26
CA SER A 138 -28.64 -48.58 7.12
C SER A 138 -28.23 -47.75 5.90
N HIS A 139 -28.10 -46.44 6.08
CA HIS A 139 -27.51 -45.51 5.12
C HIS A 139 -26.95 -44.29 5.87
N ILE A 140 -26.13 -43.52 5.17
CA ILE A 140 -25.63 -42.22 5.60
C ILE A 140 -26.05 -41.19 4.56
N SER A 141 -26.56 -40.03 4.98
CA SER A 141 -26.82 -38.90 4.11
C SER A 141 -25.91 -37.74 4.50
N PHE A 142 -25.06 -37.31 3.56
CA PHE A 142 -24.27 -36.08 3.70
C PHE A 142 -25.08 -34.91 3.17
N CYS A 143 -25.39 -33.98 4.06
CA CYS A 143 -26.10 -32.75 3.74
C CYS A 143 -25.05 -31.66 3.52
N TYR A 144 -24.95 -31.13 2.30
CA TYR A 144 -23.87 -30.21 1.95
C TYR A 144 -24.35 -29.10 1.00
N THR A 145 -23.60 -28.00 0.97
CA THR A 145 -23.78 -26.92 -0.02
C THR A 145 -22.49 -26.73 -0.81
N PRO A 146 -22.55 -26.35 -2.10
CA PRO A 146 -21.37 -25.90 -2.82
C PRO A 146 -20.71 -24.73 -2.09
N GLY A 147 -19.40 -24.79 -1.88
CA GLY A 147 -18.66 -23.68 -1.28
C GLY A 147 -18.43 -22.58 -2.31
N LYS A 148 -18.48 -21.32 -1.86
CA LYS A 148 -18.21 -20.15 -2.70
C LYS A 148 -16.86 -19.55 -2.32
N PRO A 149 -15.83 -19.65 -3.19
CA PRO A 149 -14.59 -18.91 -2.96
C PRO A 149 -14.84 -17.43 -3.26
N GLU A 150 -14.46 -16.56 -2.32
CA GLU A 150 -14.48 -15.11 -2.49
C GLU A 150 -13.20 -14.56 -1.88
N ILE A 151 -12.54 -13.67 -2.62
CA ILE A 151 -11.34 -12.96 -2.17
C ILE A 151 -11.60 -11.48 -2.37
N LYS A 152 -11.03 -10.66 -1.51
CA LYS A 152 -11.07 -9.21 -1.63
C LYS A 152 -9.67 -8.66 -1.51
N ILE A 153 -9.29 -7.76 -2.41
CA ILE A 153 -8.10 -6.92 -2.26
C ILE A 153 -8.52 -5.49 -1.93
N THR A 154 -7.81 -4.86 -1.01
CA THR A 154 -7.92 -3.42 -0.76
C THR A 154 -6.55 -2.80 -0.89
N LYS A 155 -6.47 -1.76 -1.71
CA LYS A 155 -5.23 -1.07 -2.02
C LYS A 155 -5.21 0.30 -1.37
N THR A 156 -4.04 0.66 -0.85
CA THR A 156 -3.77 2.03 -0.45
C THR A 156 -2.47 2.52 -1.05
N CYS A 157 -2.36 3.83 -1.24
CA CYS A 157 -1.14 4.47 -1.70
C CYS A 157 -0.91 5.76 -0.94
N THR A 158 0.32 5.98 -0.49
CA THR A 158 0.72 7.15 0.30
C THR A 158 2.03 7.72 -0.22
N PHE A 159 2.21 9.03 -0.07
CA PHE A 159 3.45 9.68 -0.47
C PHE A 159 4.60 9.22 0.43
N GLY A 160 5.66 8.70 -0.18
CA GLY A 160 6.87 8.19 0.47
C GLY A 160 8.06 9.13 0.41
N GLY A 161 8.02 10.19 -0.40
CA GLY A 161 9.07 11.21 -0.50
C GLY A 161 9.52 11.49 -1.94
N VAL A 162 10.51 12.37 -2.07
CA VAL A 162 11.18 12.63 -3.36
C VAL A 162 12.32 11.61 -3.52
N GLY A 163 12.56 11.19 -4.76
CA GLY A 163 13.73 10.41 -5.13
C GLY A 163 15.02 11.15 -4.83
N GLU A 164 16.12 10.41 -4.70
CA GLU A 164 17.44 11.01 -4.45
C GLU A 164 17.94 11.82 -5.65
N ASP A 165 17.41 11.52 -6.84
CA ASP A 165 17.64 12.29 -8.07
C ASP A 165 16.94 13.65 -8.08
N GLY A 166 16.01 13.92 -7.14
CA GLY A 166 15.20 15.14 -7.15
C GLY A 166 14.19 15.23 -8.31
N GLN A 167 14.12 14.19 -9.15
CA GLN A 167 13.33 14.15 -10.38
C GLN A 167 12.23 13.08 -10.35
N SER A 168 12.25 12.20 -9.36
CA SER A 168 11.23 11.17 -9.15
C SER A 168 10.52 11.31 -7.80
N LEU A 169 9.36 10.67 -7.66
CA LEU A 169 8.59 10.55 -6.43
C LEU A 169 8.49 9.08 -6.02
N LYS A 170 8.54 8.84 -4.72
CA LYS A 170 8.32 7.54 -4.10
C LYS A 170 6.93 7.50 -3.51
N TYR A 171 6.20 6.42 -3.76
CA TYR A 171 4.89 6.13 -3.21
C TYR A 171 4.91 4.78 -2.50
N ASN A 172 4.56 4.76 -1.22
CA ASN A 172 4.39 3.50 -0.49
C ASN A 172 2.97 2.98 -0.72
N TYR A 173 2.82 1.68 -0.91
CA TYR A 173 1.52 1.05 -1.06
C TYR A 173 1.37 -0.14 -0.12
N SER A 174 0.11 -0.41 0.26
CA SER A 174 -0.29 -1.64 0.96
C SER A 174 -1.40 -2.33 0.16
N LEU A 175 -1.30 -3.65 0.09
CA LEU A 175 -2.30 -4.57 -0.47
C LEU A 175 -2.81 -5.44 0.68
N THR A 176 -4.04 -5.21 1.13
CA THR A 176 -4.71 -6.07 2.11
C THR A 176 -5.55 -7.10 1.36
N VAL A 177 -5.20 -8.37 1.47
CA VAL A 177 -5.91 -9.50 0.85
C VAL A 177 -6.72 -10.21 1.94
N GLU A 178 -8.02 -10.36 1.74
CA GLU A 178 -8.95 -10.98 2.68
C GLU A 178 -9.70 -12.14 2.01
N ASN A 179 -9.82 -13.27 2.70
CA ASN A 179 -10.70 -14.35 2.27
C ASN A 179 -12.10 -14.13 2.85
N THR A 180 -12.96 -13.48 2.07
CA THR A 180 -14.35 -13.19 2.45
C THR A 180 -15.31 -14.33 2.11
N GLY A 181 -14.81 -15.40 1.48
CA GLY A 181 -15.59 -16.54 1.03
C GLY A 181 -15.87 -17.57 2.11
N GLN A 182 -16.24 -18.76 1.68
CA GLN A 182 -16.62 -19.87 2.57
C GLN A 182 -15.65 -21.05 2.50
N LEU A 183 -14.60 -20.95 1.69
CA LEU A 183 -13.58 -21.98 1.51
C LEU A 183 -12.21 -21.40 1.81
N PRO A 184 -11.28 -22.18 2.38
CA PRO A 184 -9.88 -21.78 2.42
C PRO A 184 -9.35 -21.59 1.00
N LEU A 185 -8.54 -20.56 0.83
CA LEU A 185 -7.89 -20.22 -0.43
C LEU A 185 -6.43 -20.66 -0.40
N TYR A 186 -5.88 -21.00 -1.57
CA TYR A 186 -4.52 -21.48 -1.77
C TYR A 186 -3.88 -20.78 -2.96
N ASP A 187 -2.54 -20.85 -3.03
CA ASP A 187 -1.75 -20.26 -4.12
C ASP A 187 -2.15 -18.80 -4.40
N ILE A 188 -2.30 -18.03 -3.33
CA ILE A 188 -2.68 -16.63 -3.40
C ILE A 188 -1.53 -15.88 -4.04
N LYS A 189 -1.83 -15.16 -5.11
CA LYS A 189 -0.88 -14.31 -5.81
C LYS A 189 -1.42 -12.88 -5.87
N ALA A 190 -0.79 -11.97 -5.13
CA ALA A 190 -1.09 -10.54 -5.14
C ALA A 190 -0.02 -9.80 -5.96
N ILE A 191 -0.44 -8.90 -6.85
CA ILE A 191 0.44 -8.18 -7.76
C ILE A 191 0.06 -6.70 -7.75
N ASP A 192 1.01 -5.81 -7.50
CA ASP A 192 0.87 -4.39 -7.84
C ASP A 192 1.28 -4.21 -9.31
N VAL A 193 0.27 -4.16 -10.19
CA VAL A 193 0.43 -4.11 -11.64
C VAL A 193 1.08 -2.80 -12.07
N THR A 194 0.69 -1.68 -11.47
CA THR A 194 1.29 -0.38 -11.84
C THR A 194 2.75 -0.32 -11.43
N ALA A 195 3.10 -0.89 -10.27
CA ALA A 195 4.48 -0.94 -9.82
C ALA A 195 5.33 -1.88 -10.69
N GLU A 196 4.84 -3.06 -11.08
CA GLU A 196 5.55 -3.93 -12.03
C GLU A 196 5.88 -3.24 -13.37
N GLU A 197 4.99 -2.37 -13.85
CA GLU A 197 5.15 -1.72 -15.15
C GLU A 197 5.95 -0.42 -15.10
N LYS A 198 5.86 0.32 -13.99
CA LYS A 198 6.32 1.72 -13.92
C LYS A 198 7.37 1.99 -12.86
N ASP A 199 7.68 1.03 -11.99
CA ASP A 199 8.72 1.25 -10.99
C ASP A 199 10.08 1.44 -11.65
N LEU A 200 10.64 2.64 -11.48
CA LEU A 200 11.94 2.99 -12.03
C LEU A 200 13.07 2.18 -11.38
N ASP A 201 12.83 1.57 -10.22
CA ASP A 201 13.81 0.72 -9.52
C ASP A 201 13.71 -0.76 -9.92
N ASN A 202 12.73 -1.14 -10.76
CA ASN A 202 12.43 -2.53 -11.14
C ASN A 202 12.34 -3.46 -9.91
N GLY A 203 11.65 -3.01 -8.86
CA GLY A 203 11.38 -3.79 -7.66
C GLY A 203 10.56 -5.05 -7.94
N THR A 204 10.54 -5.98 -6.97
CA THR A 204 9.60 -7.11 -7.01
C THR A 204 8.28 -6.67 -6.39
N HIS A 205 7.21 -6.72 -7.20
CA HIS A 205 5.87 -6.29 -6.81
C HIS A 205 4.83 -7.41 -6.88
N GLN A 206 5.30 -8.66 -6.91
CA GLN A 206 4.50 -9.88 -6.80
C GLN A 206 4.73 -10.50 -5.43
N PHE A 207 3.64 -10.92 -4.79
CA PHE A 207 3.63 -11.53 -3.48
C PHE A 207 2.83 -12.83 -3.55
N ASP A 208 3.40 -13.91 -3.01
CA ASP A 208 2.77 -15.21 -2.96
C ASP A 208 2.47 -15.59 -1.49
N LEU A 209 1.29 -16.14 -1.26
CA LEU A 209 0.88 -16.73 0.02
C LEU A 209 0.28 -18.11 -0.24
N ALA A 210 0.80 -19.13 0.46
CA ALA A 210 0.45 -20.52 0.20
C ALA A 210 -1.01 -20.84 0.52
N MET A 211 -1.56 -20.25 1.58
CA MET A 211 -2.92 -20.51 2.06
C MET A 211 -3.45 -19.31 2.86
N LEU A 212 -4.74 -19.04 2.73
CA LEU A 212 -5.48 -18.07 3.53
C LEU A 212 -6.78 -18.72 4.02
N ALA A 213 -6.95 -18.88 5.34
CA ALA A 213 -8.14 -19.48 5.90
C ALA A 213 -9.36 -18.55 5.76
N VAL A 214 -10.56 -19.09 5.96
CA VAL A 214 -11.81 -18.33 5.87
C VAL A 214 -11.83 -17.22 6.92
N GLY A 215 -12.08 -15.98 6.49
CA GLY A 215 -12.12 -14.80 7.37
C GLY A 215 -10.75 -14.22 7.73
N ASP A 216 -9.65 -14.86 7.33
CA ASP A 216 -8.30 -14.32 7.54
C ASP A 216 -7.95 -13.25 6.50
N SER A 217 -6.98 -12.42 6.85
CA SER A 217 -6.39 -11.42 5.95
C SER A 217 -4.87 -11.37 6.07
N GLU A 218 -4.21 -11.01 4.97
CA GLU A 218 -2.76 -10.81 4.88
C GLU A 218 -2.47 -9.44 4.25
N GLU A 219 -1.47 -8.73 4.76
CA GLU A 219 -1.06 -7.43 4.24
C GLU A 219 0.32 -7.50 3.58
N PHE A 220 0.40 -7.08 2.32
CA PHE A 220 1.66 -6.92 1.59
C PHE A 220 1.98 -5.44 1.42
N ASN A 221 3.21 -5.06 1.70
CA ASN A 221 3.67 -3.68 1.59
C ASN A 221 4.76 -3.56 0.51
N GLY A 222 4.77 -2.44 -0.20
CA GLY A 222 5.81 -2.13 -1.18
C GLY A 222 5.95 -0.63 -1.44
N MET A 223 6.86 -0.31 -2.36
CA MET A 223 7.17 1.07 -2.75
C MET A 223 7.31 1.14 -4.26
N LEU A 224 6.78 2.20 -4.86
CA LEU A 224 6.81 2.50 -6.28
C LEU A 224 7.51 3.85 -6.48
N ARG A 225 8.60 3.89 -7.25
CA ARG A 225 9.27 5.12 -7.66
C ARG A 225 8.92 5.48 -9.11
N VAL A 226 8.37 6.67 -9.33
CA VAL A 226 7.92 7.16 -10.66
C VAL A 226 8.34 8.61 -10.89
N ASP A 227 8.40 9.03 -12.15
CA ASP A 227 8.66 10.42 -12.57
C ASP A 227 7.37 11.27 -12.67
N GLN A 228 6.24 10.73 -12.20
CA GLN A 228 4.92 11.35 -12.32
C GLN A 228 4.39 11.85 -10.96
N ASN A 229 3.83 13.06 -10.96
CA ASN A 229 3.18 13.65 -9.78
C ASN A 229 1.71 13.22 -9.62
N GLY A 230 1.47 12.26 -8.73
CA GLY A 230 0.19 11.60 -8.55
C GLY A 230 -0.06 10.57 -9.66
N ILE A 231 -0.45 9.37 -9.27
CA ILE A 231 -0.60 8.24 -10.19
C ILE A 231 -1.72 7.32 -9.70
N MET A 232 -2.56 6.85 -10.62
CA MET A 232 -3.49 5.77 -10.32
C MET A 232 -2.71 4.47 -10.21
N ASN A 233 -2.68 3.89 -9.02
CA ASN A 233 -1.98 2.65 -8.74
C ASN A 233 -2.98 1.48 -8.71
N LYS A 234 -2.74 0.43 -9.50
CA LYS A 234 -3.61 -0.76 -9.65
C LYS A 234 -2.95 -2.01 -9.10
N ALA A 235 -3.73 -2.83 -8.38
CA ALA A 235 -3.33 -4.17 -7.97
C ALA A 235 -4.38 -5.22 -8.33
N THR A 236 -3.94 -6.47 -8.41
CA THR A 236 -4.80 -7.64 -8.63
C THR A 236 -4.42 -8.73 -7.63
N VAL A 237 -5.39 -9.55 -7.23
CA VAL A 237 -5.15 -10.78 -6.48
C VAL A 237 -5.86 -11.94 -7.16
N SER A 238 -5.28 -13.13 -7.06
CA SER A 238 -5.92 -14.37 -7.50
C SER A 238 -5.63 -15.49 -6.51
N ALA A 239 -6.51 -16.48 -6.44
CA ALA A 239 -6.33 -17.65 -5.60
C ALA A 239 -7.02 -18.90 -6.18
N ALA A 240 -6.54 -20.07 -5.76
CA ALA A 240 -7.12 -21.38 -6.03
C ALA A 240 -7.85 -21.92 -4.78
N ILE A 241 -8.62 -23.00 -4.95
CA ILE A 241 -9.29 -23.73 -3.86
C ILE A 241 -8.50 -24.96 -3.38
N ALA A 242 -7.34 -25.22 -3.97
CA ALA A 242 -6.41 -26.29 -3.60
C ALA A 242 -5.00 -25.94 -4.11
N THR A 243 -3.98 -26.45 -3.43
CA THR A 243 -2.57 -26.26 -3.82
C THR A 243 -2.26 -26.84 -5.20
N GLY A 244 -1.52 -26.09 -6.01
CA GLY A 244 -1.25 -26.38 -7.42
C GLY A 244 -2.49 -26.27 -8.32
N GLY A 245 -3.56 -25.67 -7.83
CA GLY A 245 -4.83 -25.52 -8.54
C GLY A 245 -4.77 -24.43 -9.61
N VAL A 246 -5.83 -24.37 -10.42
CA VAL A 246 -6.08 -23.21 -11.28
C VAL A 246 -6.75 -22.10 -10.47
N THR A 247 -6.62 -20.85 -10.93
CA THR A 247 -7.34 -19.71 -10.36
C THR A 247 -8.83 -20.00 -10.32
N ALA A 248 -9.40 -19.92 -9.11
CA ALA A 248 -10.82 -20.13 -8.83
C ALA A 248 -11.54 -18.82 -8.49
N VAL A 249 -10.79 -17.83 -7.98
CA VAL A 249 -11.30 -16.50 -7.65
C VAL A 249 -10.20 -15.47 -7.86
N ASP A 250 -10.60 -14.27 -8.26
CA ASP A 250 -9.74 -13.10 -8.44
C ASP A 250 -10.49 -11.83 -8.04
N ASP A 251 -9.73 -10.79 -7.72
CA ASP A 251 -10.23 -9.45 -7.43
C ASP A 251 -9.18 -8.41 -7.83
N ASP A 252 -9.61 -7.17 -8.11
CA ASP A 252 -8.72 -6.06 -8.43
C ASP A 252 -9.16 -4.76 -7.76
N ASP A 253 -8.18 -3.95 -7.38
CA ASP A 253 -8.46 -2.65 -6.75
C ASP A 253 -7.49 -1.59 -7.25
N THR A 254 -7.96 -0.35 -7.24
CA THR A 254 -7.19 0.82 -7.66
C THR A 254 -7.21 1.91 -6.58
N PHE A 255 -6.11 2.65 -6.48
CA PHE A 255 -6.00 3.77 -5.58
C PHE A 255 -5.23 4.91 -6.24
N ASP A 256 -5.79 6.11 -6.23
CA ASP A 256 -5.12 7.31 -6.71
C ASP A 256 -4.09 7.79 -5.68
N CYS A 257 -2.80 7.55 -5.96
CA CYS A 257 -1.71 8.06 -5.15
C CYS A 257 -1.75 9.60 -5.15
N PRO A 258 -1.58 10.26 -3.98
CA PRO A 258 -1.81 11.69 -3.86
C PRO A 258 -0.78 12.51 -4.64
N SER A 259 -1.25 13.47 -5.43
CA SER A 259 -0.38 14.50 -6.00
C SER A 259 0.23 15.36 -4.88
N GLN A 260 1.47 15.77 -5.07
CA GLN A 260 2.25 16.57 -4.12
C GLN A 260 2.51 17.96 -4.67
N ASN A 261 2.55 18.94 -3.77
CA ASN A 261 3.11 20.26 -4.07
C ASN A 261 4.47 20.36 -3.40
N ILE A 262 5.54 20.24 -4.19
CA ILE A 262 6.91 20.19 -3.69
C ILE A 262 7.57 21.52 -4.04
N PRO A 263 7.59 22.50 -3.12
CA PRO A 263 8.17 23.80 -3.42
C PRO A 263 9.69 23.67 -3.56
N GLY A 264 10.23 24.25 -4.62
CA GLY A 264 11.67 24.42 -4.79
C GLY A 264 12.20 25.60 -3.98
N LYS A 265 13.52 25.71 -3.91
CA LYS A 265 14.21 26.78 -3.19
C LYS A 265 15.54 27.08 -3.88
N LEU A 266 15.62 28.26 -4.48
CA LEU A 266 16.86 28.80 -4.99
C LEU A 266 17.44 29.83 -4.01
N VAL A 267 18.77 29.96 -4.00
CA VAL A 267 19.51 30.97 -3.24
C VAL A 267 20.41 31.72 -4.20
N LEU A 268 20.44 33.04 -4.08
CA LEU A 268 21.24 33.92 -4.92
C LEU A 268 22.37 34.56 -4.12
N GLN A 269 23.50 34.76 -4.81
CA GLN A 269 24.59 35.61 -4.38
C GLN A 269 24.97 36.51 -5.55
N LYS A 270 25.34 37.75 -5.25
CA LYS A 270 25.80 38.73 -6.23
C LYS A 270 26.97 39.50 -5.67
N ASP A 271 27.92 39.80 -6.53
CA ASP A 271 29.03 40.71 -6.33
C ASP A 271 29.20 41.59 -7.58
N CYS A 272 29.82 42.75 -7.41
CA CYS A 272 30.08 43.66 -8.51
C CYS A 272 31.40 44.42 -8.33
N ASP A 273 32.07 44.64 -9.45
CA ASP A 273 33.28 45.43 -9.56
C ASP A 273 33.12 46.50 -10.65
N VAL A 274 33.76 47.65 -10.44
CA VAL A 274 33.69 48.78 -11.36
C VAL A 274 35.06 49.01 -11.97
N VAL A 275 35.11 48.94 -13.31
CA VAL A 275 36.35 49.12 -14.07
C VAL A 275 36.26 50.35 -14.97
N VAL A 276 37.42 50.93 -15.26
CA VAL A 276 37.55 51.97 -16.29
C VAL A 276 37.82 51.30 -17.63
N LYS A 277 36.89 51.46 -18.58
CA LYS A 277 36.98 50.89 -19.92
C LYS A 277 37.36 51.97 -20.93
N ASN A 278 38.35 51.68 -21.76
CA ASN A 278 38.66 52.50 -22.94
C ASN A 278 37.64 52.20 -24.04
N ARG A 279 36.86 53.22 -24.44
CA ARG A 279 35.77 53.09 -25.43
C ARG A 279 36.22 53.33 -26.87
N PHE A 280 37.53 53.40 -27.13
CA PHE A 280 38.07 53.64 -28.47
C PHE A 280 37.59 52.64 -29.52
N GLU A 281 37.44 51.36 -29.17
CA GLU A 281 36.95 50.34 -30.12
C GLU A 281 35.48 50.56 -30.52
N GLU A 282 34.69 51.17 -29.64
CA GLU A 282 33.25 51.42 -29.85
C GLU A 282 33.00 52.79 -30.50
N THR A 283 33.75 53.83 -30.10
CA THR A 283 33.51 55.23 -30.50
C THR A 283 34.50 55.77 -31.52
N GLY A 284 35.65 55.12 -31.71
CA GLY A 284 36.77 55.64 -32.51
C GLY A 284 37.49 56.84 -31.88
N LEU A 285 37.18 57.18 -30.63
CA LEU A 285 37.75 58.29 -29.86
C LEU A 285 38.40 57.77 -28.58
N HIS A 286 39.50 58.38 -28.12
CA HIS A 286 40.18 57.99 -26.87
C HIS A 286 39.39 58.49 -25.65
N GLU A 287 38.19 57.96 -25.47
CA GLU A 287 37.29 58.25 -24.38
C GLU A 287 37.29 57.10 -23.38
N TYR A 288 37.33 57.44 -22.09
CA TYR A 288 37.25 56.48 -20.99
C TYR A 288 35.87 56.57 -20.35
N GLY A 289 35.25 55.42 -20.11
CA GLY A 289 33.98 55.30 -19.38
C GLY A 289 34.10 54.30 -18.23
N LEU A 290 33.08 54.27 -17.38
CA LEU A 290 32.93 53.22 -16.37
C LEU A 290 32.18 52.04 -16.98
N GLN A 291 32.53 50.84 -16.55
CA GLN A 291 31.77 49.61 -16.81
C GLN A 291 31.60 48.90 -15.46
N ILE A 292 30.39 48.44 -15.18
CA ILE A 292 30.11 47.58 -14.04
C ILE A 292 30.15 46.15 -14.54
N ASN A 293 31.02 45.35 -13.95
CA ASN A 293 31.03 43.90 -14.12
C ASN A 293 30.38 43.30 -12.90
N TYR A 294 29.37 42.47 -13.09
CA TYR A 294 28.74 41.76 -11.98
C TYR A 294 28.86 40.25 -12.19
N SER A 295 28.91 39.54 -11.08
CA SER A 295 28.94 38.09 -11.06
C SER A 295 28.24 37.56 -9.82
N GLY A 296 27.92 36.27 -9.83
CA GLY A 296 27.25 35.65 -8.70
C GLY A 296 26.94 34.19 -8.96
N SER A 297 26.19 33.59 -8.05
CA SER A 297 25.77 32.20 -8.15
C SER A 297 24.30 32.04 -7.82
N VAL A 298 23.61 31.19 -8.56
CA VAL A 298 22.28 30.68 -8.22
C VAL A 298 22.39 29.21 -7.85
N CYS A 299 21.95 28.85 -6.65
CA CYS A 299 22.04 27.50 -6.10
C CYS A 299 20.67 26.92 -5.76
N ASN A 300 20.41 25.67 -6.14
CA ASN A 300 19.23 24.92 -5.72
C ASN A 300 19.46 24.29 -4.35
N ASN A 301 18.89 24.89 -3.30
CA ASN A 301 18.94 24.38 -1.93
C ASN A 301 17.67 23.61 -1.53
N SER A 302 16.92 23.08 -2.51
CA SER A 302 15.79 22.19 -2.28
C SER A 302 16.11 20.73 -2.57
N ILE A 303 15.15 19.85 -2.28
CA ILE A 303 15.25 18.40 -2.53
C ILE A 303 14.73 18.00 -3.92
N VAL A 304 14.30 18.96 -4.73
CA VAL A 304 13.67 18.74 -6.03
C VAL A 304 14.42 19.54 -7.09
N THR A 305 14.53 18.99 -8.30
CA THR A 305 15.14 19.69 -9.43
C THR A 305 14.29 20.91 -9.80
N VAL A 306 14.97 22.04 -10.00
CA VAL A 306 14.35 23.29 -10.47
C VAL A 306 14.78 23.52 -11.91
N GLU A 307 13.79 23.64 -12.79
CA GLU A 307 13.94 23.88 -14.22
C GLU A 307 13.53 25.31 -14.57
N GLY A 308 13.79 25.72 -15.81
CA GLY A 308 13.35 27.03 -16.30
C GLY A 308 14.06 28.18 -15.59
N ILE A 309 15.25 27.95 -15.03
CA ILE A 309 15.93 28.94 -14.21
C ILE A 309 16.33 30.12 -15.07
N ALA A 310 15.92 31.31 -14.64
CA ALA A 310 16.27 32.58 -15.25
C ALA A 310 16.66 33.57 -14.14
N VAL A 311 17.84 34.17 -14.28
CA VAL A 311 18.31 35.28 -13.44
C VAL A 311 18.13 36.57 -14.23
N THR A 312 17.50 37.56 -13.63
CA THR A 312 17.35 38.89 -14.21
C THR A 312 18.08 39.89 -13.34
N ASP A 313 18.85 40.77 -13.99
CA ASP A 313 19.52 41.88 -13.34
C ASP A 313 18.69 43.16 -13.51
N SER A 314 18.69 44.04 -12.51
CA SER A 314 17.90 45.28 -12.56
C SER A 314 18.39 46.29 -13.58
N GLU A 315 19.69 46.25 -13.93
CA GLU A 315 20.35 47.27 -14.74
C GLU A 315 20.92 46.71 -16.05
N ASP A 316 21.14 45.40 -16.15
CA ASP A 316 21.50 44.70 -17.39
C ASP A 316 20.24 44.16 -18.12
N SER A 317 19.83 44.88 -19.17
CA SER A 317 18.69 44.49 -20.00
C SER A 317 18.97 43.32 -20.95
N ASP A 318 20.24 43.05 -21.26
CA ASP A 318 20.65 41.94 -22.12
C ASP A 318 20.71 40.63 -21.33
N GLY A 319 20.84 40.75 -20.01
CA GLY A 319 20.79 39.66 -19.05
C GLY A 319 22.13 38.93 -18.90
N PRO A 320 22.31 38.18 -17.81
CA PRO A 320 23.58 37.53 -17.55
C PRO A 320 23.82 36.33 -18.48
N THR A 321 25.10 36.06 -18.71
CA THR A 321 25.58 34.76 -19.18
C THR A 321 25.67 33.77 -18.02
N TYR A 322 25.46 32.48 -18.28
CA TYR A 322 25.44 31.43 -17.27
C TYR A 322 26.58 30.46 -17.48
N MET A 323 27.22 30.01 -16.39
CA MET A 323 28.35 29.09 -16.41
C MET A 323 28.17 28.00 -15.36
N LYS A 324 28.52 26.76 -15.69
CA LYS A 324 28.62 25.64 -14.73
C LYS A 324 29.83 24.79 -15.10
N ASP A 325 30.68 24.50 -14.12
CA ASP A 325 31.93 23.74 -14.30
C ASP A 325 32.82 24.27 -15.45
N GLY A 326 32.82 25.60 -15.66
CA GLY A 326 33.59 26.27 -16.71
C GLY A 326 33.01 26.17 -18.12
N MET A 327 31.75 25.72 -18.27
CA MET A 327 31.03 25.68 -19.54
C MET A 327 29.83 26.63 -19.52
N GLU A 328 29.62 27.34 -20.62
CA GLU A 328 28.46 28.22 -20.80
C GLU A 328 27.17 27.40 -20.88
N LEU A 329 26.16 27.79 -20.10
CA LEU A 329 24.84 27.19 -20.13
C LEU A 329 23.91 28.00 -21.05
N GLY A 330 23.17 27.28 -21.89
CA GLY A 330 22.03 27.86 -22.61
C GLY A 330 20.87 28.14 -21.64
N SER A 331 20.21 29.28 -21.82
CA SER A 331 18.96 29.59 -21.11
C SER A 331 17.74 29.09 -21.91
N PRO A 332 16.75 28.45 -21.26
CA PRO A 332 16.68 28.11 -19.84
C PRO A 332 17.50 26.85 -19.47
N PHE A 333 17.94 26.75 -18.21
CA PHE A 333 18.66 25.59 -17.66
C PHE A 333 17.97 25.04 -16.39
N ALA A 334 18.48 23.92 -15.89
CA ALA A 334 18.01 23.26 -14.68
C ALA A 334 19.16 23.04 -13.67
N LEU A 335 18.82 22.99 -12.39
CA LEU A 335 19.73 22.64 -11.30
C LEU A 335 19.12 21.52 -10.46
N ASP A 336 19.85 20.41 -10.34
CA ASP A 336 19.49 19.30 -9.45
C ASP A 336 19.69 19.71 -7.97
N PRO A 337 19.17 18.94 -7.00
CA PRO A 337 19.34 19.24 -5.58
C PRO A 337 20.80 19.47 -5.18
N GLY A 338 21.09 20.65 -4.61
CA GLY A 338 22.41 21.04 -4.15
C GLY A 338 23.34 21.61 -5.22
N GLU A 339 22.91 21.68 -6.49
CA GLU A 339 23.73 22.24 -7.55
C GLU A 339 23.68 23.76 -7.62
N CYS A 340 24.75 24.36 -8.13
CA CYS A 340 24.86 25.79 -8.40
C CYS A 340 25.27 26.04 -9.86
N ALA A 341 24.84 27.18 -10.39
CA ALA A 341 25.40 27.77 -11.60
C ALA A 341 25.86 29.19 -11.30
N ASP A 342 26.99 29.57 -11.87
CA ASP A 342 27.49 30.94 -11.82
C ASP A 342 26.82 31.75 -12.93
N PHE A 343 26.66 33.05 -12.68
CA PHE A 343 26.20 34.00 -13.68
C PHE A 343 27.12 35.22 -13.69
N ALA A 344 27.27 35.84 -14.86
CA ALA A 344 28.05 37.06 -15.00
C ALA A 344 27.54 37.91 -16.17
N GLY A 345 27.67 39.23 -16.03
CA GLY A 345 27.27 40.20 -17.04
C GLY A 345 27.98 41.52 -16.84
N ASN A 346 27.71 42.48 -17.71
CA ASN A 346 28.28 43.81 -17.61
C ASN A 346 27.38 44.85 -18.28
N TYR A 347 27.38 46.06 -17.75
CA TYR A 347 26.66 47.19 -18.33
C TYR A 347 27.38 48.51 -18.06
N ASP A 348 27.04 49.52 -18.85
CA ASP A 348 27.51 50.88 -18.68
C ASP A 348 26.56 51.63 -17.70
N PRO A 349 27.04 52.17 -16.57
CA PRO A 349 26.20 52.93 -15.66
C PRO A 349 25.65 54.21 -16.30
N VAL A 350 24.38 54.51 -16.05
CA VAL A 350 23.75 55.76 -16.52
C VAL A 350 23.92 56.86 -15.44
N PRO A 351 24.34 58.09 -15.79
CA PRO A 351 24.67 59.17 -14.84
C PRO A 351 23.58 59.62 -13.84
N GLN A 352 22.37 59.05 -13.87
CA GLN A 352 21.31 59.35 -12.89
C GLN A 352 21.32 58.42 -11.67
N MET A 353 22.20 57.40 -11.66
CA MET A 353 22.39 56.51 -10.52
C MET A 353 23.13 57.23 -9.39
N GLY A 354 22.42 57.49 -8.29
CA GLY A 354 22.92 58.29 -7.16
C GLY A 354 22.69 59.78 -7.40
N GLU A 355 21.52 60.28 -7.00
CA GLU A 355 21.11 61.66 -7.24
C GLU A 355 22.16 62.68 -6.76
N GLY A 356 22.47 63.67 -7.61
CA GLY A 356 23.21 64.88 -7.23
C GLY A 356 24.22 65.44 -8.23
N LEU A 357 24.29 64.97 -9.49
CA LEU A 357 25.32 65.46 -10.41
C LEU A 357 25.25 66.98 -10.70
N PRO A 358 26.41 67.65 -10.85
CA PRO A 358 27.76 67.11 -10.79
C PRO A 358 28.33 67.07 -9.36
N LEU A 359 28.69 65.87 -8.88
CA LEU A 359 29.47 65.67 -7.65
C LEU A 359 30.93 65.34 -8.01
N PRO A 360 31.92 65.72 -7.18
CA PRO A 360 33.27 65.15 -7.24
C PRO A 360 33.21 63.62 -7.17
N GLY A 361 34.11 62.91 -7.87
CA GLY A 361 34.10 61.44 -7.92
C GLY A 361 34.10 60.77 -6.53
N GLU A 362 34.75 61.38 -5.54
CA GLU A 362 34.80 60.93 -4.14
C GLU A 362 33.44 61.01 -3.42
N GLU A 363 32.50 61.81 -3.93
CA GLU A 363 31.15 62.00 -3.38
C GLU A 363 30.08 61.18 -4.12
N VAL A 364 30.45 60.48 -5.21
CA VAL A 364 29.56 59.56 -5.92
C VAL A 364 29.33 58.35 -5.01
N ARG A 365 28.14 58.29 -4.41
CA ARG A 365 27.75 57.18 -3.55
C ARG A 365 27.70 55.88 -4.37
N GLY A 366 28.04 54.77 -3.74
CA GLY A 366 27.73 53.46 -4.31
C GLY A 366 26.23 53.34 -4.55
N PHE A 367 25.85 52.61 -5.59
CA PHE A 367 24.46 52.27 -5.86
C PHE A 367 24.24 50.77 -5.61
N THR A 368 22.98 50.40 -5.38
CA THR A 368 22.60 49.01 -5.15
C THR A 368 22.17 48.41 -6.47
N ASP A 369 22.85 47.33 -6.86
CA ASP A 369 22.50 46.52 -8.02
C ASP A 369 21.83 45.22 -7.54
N MET A 370 20.70 44.86 -8.13
CA MET A 370 19.86 43.74 -7.68
C MET A 370 19.72 42.69 -8.77
N VAL A 371 19.82 41.42 -8.38
CA VAL A 371 19.42 40.28 -9.21
C VAL A 371 18.23 39.56 -8.58
N ASP A 372 17.31 39.14 -9.44
CA ASP A 372 16.21 38.25 -9.08
C ASP A 372 16.36 36.93 -9.85
N ALA A 373 15.76 35.86 -9.32
CA ALA A 373 15.71 34.58 -10.00
C ALA A 373 14.35 33.92 -9.84
N SER A 374 13.97 33.21 -10.89
CA SER A 374 12.75 32.42 -10.92
C SER A 374 13.02 31.05 -11.53
N GLY A 375 12.15 30.11 -11.23
CA GLY A 375 12.16 28.76 -11.81
C GLY A 375 10.89 28.01 -11.49
N ILE A 376 10.78 26.79 -12.01
CA ILE A 376 9.67 25.88 -11.76
C ILE A 376 10.26 24.52 -11.44
N THR A 377 9.79 23.87 -10.38
CA THR A 377 10.17 22.49 -10.09
C THR A 377 9.67 21.55 -11.19
N VAL A 378 10.35 20.43 -11.41
CA VAL A 378 9.94 19.40 -12.39
C VAL A 378 8.49 18.90 -12.19
N PHE A 379 7.91 19.09 -10.99
CA PHE A 379 6.53 18.75 -10.65
C PHE A 379 5.53 19.93 -10.71
N GLY A 380 5.93 21.07 -11.27
CA GLY A 380 5.06 22.22 -11.55
C GLY A 380 4.91 23.25 -10.43
N GLY A 381 5.59 23.07 -9.29
CA GLY A 381 5.66 24.09 -8.23
C GLY A 381 6.51 25.29 -8.65
N THR A 382 6.00 26.51 -8.51
CA THR A 382 6.76 27.72 -8.83
C THR A 382 7.77 28.07 -7.75
N VAL A 383 8.91 28.62 -8.16
CA VAL A 383 9.99 29.06 -7.28
C VAL A 383 10.30 30.52 -7.60
N ASN A 384 9.98 31.40 -6.66
CA ASN A 384 10.40 32.81 -6.70
C ASN A 384 11.38 33.04 -5.57
N VAL A 385 12.47 33.73 -5.86
CA VAL A 385 13.54 34.00 -4.89
C VAL A 385 13.40 35.43 -4.36
N MET A 386 13.91 35.68 -3.16
CA MET A 386 14.14 37.06 -2.75
C MET A 386 15.37 37.58 -3.49
N ALA A 387 15.27 38.77 -4.08
CA ALA A 387 16.38 39.37 -4.80
C ALA A 387 17.65 39.43 -3.94
N ALA A 388 18.80 39.15 -4.55
CA ALA A 388 20.10 39.40 -3.96
C ALA A 388 20.62 40.76 -4.43
N GLU A 389 21.20 41.52 -3.52
CA GLU A 389 21.74 42.85 -3.80
C GLU A 389 23.25 42.90 -3.60
N ALA A 390 23.93 43.69 -4.43
CA ALA A 390 25.33 44.05 -4.27
C ALA A 390 25.46 45.58 -4.31
N THR A 391 26.31 46.15 -3.45
CA THR A 391 26.58 47.60 -3.47
C THR A 391 27.82 47.87 -4.32
N CYS A 392 27.64 48.47 -5.48
CA CYS A 392 28.72 48.77 -6.43
C CYS A 392 29.22 50.19 -6.20
N LYS A 393 30.50 50.34 -5.84
CA LYS A 393 31.13 51.65 -5.69
C LYS A 393 31.64 52.15 -7.04
N LEU A 394 31.01 53.20 -7.57
CA LEU A 394 31.36 53.78 -8.88
C LEU A 394 32.77 54.39 -8.95
N CYS A 395 33.35 54.75 -7.81
CA CYS A 395 34.74 55.19 -7.72
C CYS A 395 35.49 54.24 -6.78
N PRO A 396 36.51 53.50 -7.27
CA PRO A 396 37.44 52.83 -6.37
C PRO A 396 38.13 53.90 -5.51
N GLU A 397 38.42 53.59 -4.24
CA GLU A 397 39.31 54.42 -3.44
C GLU A 397 40.61 54.56 -4.23
N CYS A 398 40.92 55.78 -4.69
CA CYS A 398 42.20 56.02 -5.35
C CYS A 398 43.29 55.54 -4.39
N PRO A 399 44.20 54.64 -4.79
CA PRO A 399 45.36 54.37 -3.95
C PRO A 399 46.01 55.73 -3.67
N GLU A 400 46.31 56.00 -2.40
CA GLU A 400 47.04 57.22 -2.03
C GLU A 400 48.23 57.35 -2.98
N PRO A 401 48.40 58.50 -3.66
CA PRO A 401 49.49 58.63 -4.61
C PRO A 401 50.81 58.45 -3.85
N GLU A 402 51.49 57.32 -4.07
CA GLU A 402 52.90 57.19 -3.74
C GLU A 402 53.65 58.21 -4.62
N ASN A 403 53.86 59.40 -4.05
CA ASN A 403 54.80 60.44 -4.48
C ASN A 403 55.11 60.45 -5.99
N CYS A 404 54.29 61.15 -6.77
CA CYS A 404 54.75 61.63 -8.08
C CYS A 404 55.96 62.55 -7.84
N PRO A 405 57.16 62.26 -8.39
CA PRO A 405 58.32 63.12 -8.24
C PRO A 405 58.11 64.44 -9.01
N GLU A 406 58.58 65.54 -8.39
CA GLU A 406 58.45 66.94 -8.83
C GLU A 406 58.89 67.23 -10.27
#